data_AF-K2QVB1-F1
#
_entry.id   AF-K2QVB1-F1
#
_cell.length_a   1.000
_cell.length_b   1.000
_cell.length_c   1.000
_cell.angle_alpha   90.00
_cell.angle_beta   90.00
_cell.angle_gamma   90.00
#
_symmetry.space_group_name_H-M   'P 1'
#
loop_
_entity.id
_entity.type
_entity.pdbx_description
1 polymer ?
#
loop_
_entity_poly.entity_id
_entity_poly.type
_entity_poly.pdbx_seq_one_letter_code
_entity_poly.pdbx_strand_id
1 'polypeptide(L)'
;MGLVNDPFNLPSLPLDDFLRPAVVSDIMAYQDLDNPEVVANTIYQTRAEYAARRIARMPKVFAETAQAPFVHRRLLQARESLPPPLQDALNACALYCLKNPHNQALVLRNIEAKAFQLIVGTPDPLRLSRSDLLAALQALLLYQILRLFDGDIRLRAQAEADEATLLAWMRVLRARMHQVGPVSPALPPALSAAATPSRQQTTPPE
;
A
#
# COMPACT_ATOMS: atom_id res chain seq x y z
N MET A 1 -17.63 -10.57 -34.39
CA MET A 1 -17.69 -11.02 -32.97
C MET A 1 -16.27 -11.01 -32.44
N GLY A 2 -15.74 -10.07 -31.66
CA GLY A 2 -16.30 -9.06 -30.78
C GLY A 2 -15.33 -8.93 -29.59
N LEU A 3 -14.07 -8.58 -29.84
CA LEU A 3 -13.01 -8.38 -28.82
C LEU A 3 -13.02 -6.93 -28.32
N VAL A 4 -14.13 -6.49 -27.75
CA VAL A 4 -14.28 -5.11 -27.28
C VAL A 4 -14.63 -5.17 -25.79
N ASN A 5 -13.76 -4.58 -24.97
CA ASN A 5 -13.86 -4.37 -23.51
C ASN A 5 -13.20 -5.41 -22.60
N ASP A 6 -11.90 -5.66 -22.79
CA ASP A 6 -11.04 -6.00 -21.65
C ASP A 6 -10.37 -4.70 -21.15
N PRO A 7 -10.73 -4.17 -19.96
CA PRO A 7 -10.21 -2.88 -19.45
C PRO A 7 -8.69 -2.88 -19.23
N PHE A 8 -8.02 -4.02 -19.38
CA PHE A 8 -6.57 -4.17 -19.20
C PHE A 8 -5.81 -4.56 -20.46
N ASN A 9 -6.49 -4.68 -21.60
CA ASN A 9 -5.86 -5.02 -22.87
C ASN A 9 -5.37 -3.76 -23.60
N LEU A 10 -4.20 -3.27 -23.17
CA LEU A 10 -3.47 -2.20 -23.85
C LEU A 10 -2.33 -2.82 -24.67
N PRO A 11 -1.99 -2.27 -25.86
CA PRO A 11 -0.93 -2.82 -26.71
C PRO A 11 0.39 -2.96 -25.94
N SER A 12 1.07 -4.10 -26.10
CA SER A 12 2.35 -4.42 -25.44
C SER A 12 3.44 -3.47 -25.93
N LEU A 13 4.04 -2.70 -25.00
CA LEU A 13 5.23 -1.90 -25.26
C LEU A 13 6.48 -2.76 -25.04
N PRO A 14 7.53 -2.64 -25.88
CA PRO A 14 8.78 -3.38 -25.71
C PRO A 14 9.48 -2.95 -24.41
N LEU A 15 9.77 -3.92 -23.54
CA LEU A 15 10.32 -3.72 -22.18
C LEU A 15 11.85 -3.49 -22.16
N ASP A 16 12.54 -3.82 -23.25
CA ASP A 16 13.99 -4.08 -23.21
C ASP A 16 14.87 -2.81 -23.20
N ASP A 17 14.34 -1.65 -23.56
CA ASP A 17 15.14 -0.41 -23.61
C ASP A 17 15.16 0.41 -22.30
N PHE A 18 14.24 0.14 -21.36
CA PHE A 18 13.98 1.04 -20.23
C PHE A 18 14.82 0.78 -18.96
N LEU A 19 15.47 -0.37 -18.84
CA LEU A 19 16.28 -0.73 -17.66
C LEU A 19 17.76 -0.33 -17.79
N ARG A 20 18.10 0.51 -18.78
CA ARG A 20 19.47 1.01 -18.92
C ARG A 20 19.85 1.89 -17.72
N PRO A 21 20.98 1.63 -17.04
CA PRO A 21 21.38 2.36 -15.83
C PRO A 21 21.42 3.89 -15.99
N ALA A 22 21.73 4.39 -17.18
CA ALA A 22 21.73 5.82 -17.50
C ALA A 22 20.34 6.49 -17.39
N VAL A 23 19.27 5.75 -17.70
CA VAL A 23 17.90 6.25 -17.60
C VAL A 23 17.46 6.36 -16.14
N VAL A 24 17.98 5.47 -15.28
CA VAL A 24 17.68 5.45 -13.84
C VAL A 24 18.38 6.58 -13.09
N SER A 25 19.60 6.96 -13.50
CA SER A 25 20.33 8.10 -12.92
C SER A 25 19.69 9.46 -13.24
N ASP A 26 19.18 9.64 -14.46
CA ASP A 26 18.45 10.87 -14.84
C ASP A 26 17.13 11.04 -14.05
N ILE A 27 16.49 9.93 -13.68
CA ILE A 27 15.24 9.93 -12.88
C ILE A 27 15.48 10.45 -11.46
N MET A 28 16.65 10.20 -10.88
CA MET A 28 16.97 10.62 -9.51
C MET A 28 17.43 12.08 -9.41
N ALA A 29 17.72 12.74 -10.54
CA ALA A 29 18.37 14.04 -10.58
C ALA A 29 17.43 15.26 -10.66
N TYR A 30 16.11 15.09 -10.79
CA TYR A 30 15.21 16.23 -11.06
C TYR A 30 14.55 16.82 -9.80
N GLN A 31 15.12 17.93 -9.34
CA GLN A 31 14.48 18.97 -8.53
C GLN A 31 14.33 20.24 -9.38
N ASP A 32 13.35 20.32 -10.27
CA ASP A 32 12.87 21.63 -10.74
C ASP A 32 11.52 21.49 -11.46
N LEU A 33 10.50 22.18 -10.95
CA LEU A 33 9.10 22.10 -11.42
C LEU A 33 8.72 23.25 -12.37
N ASP A 34 9.64 24.13 -12.75
CA ASP A 34 9.31 25.43 -13.38
C ASP A 34 9.90 25.67 -14.79
N ASN A 35 10.15 24.64 -15.62
CA ASN A 35 10.64 24.89 -17.00
C ASN A 35 9.64 24.46 -18.12
N PRO A 36 9.11 25.41 -18.93
CA PRO A 36 8.05 25.18 -19.92
C PRO A 36 8.54 24.84 -21.35
N GLU A 37 9.69 24.21 -21.54
CA GLU A 37 10.13 23.72 -22.87
C GLU A 37 9.75 22.25 -23.11
N VAL A 38 8.48 22.15 -23.49
CA VAL A 38 7.61 21.00 -23.72
C VAL A 38 7.96 20.22 -25.02
N VAL A 39 9.24 19.88 -25.23
CA VAL A 39 9.70 19.04 -26.37
C VAL A 39 9.94 17.57 -25.96
N ALA A 40 9.72 17.24 -24.68
CA ALA A 40 9.86 15.91 -24.11
C ALA A 40 8.51 15.16 -23.91
N ASN A 41 7.46 15.57 -24.62
CA ASN A 41 6.10 15.05 -24.40
C ASN A 41 5.99 13.54 -24.59
N THR A 42 6.65 12.94 -25.59
CA THR A 42 6.52 11.51 -25.86
C THR A 42 7.21 10.64 -24.81
N ILE A 43 8.37 11.03 -24.30
CA ILE A 43 9.12 10.27 -23.29
C ILE A 43 8.40 10.33 -21.95
N TYR A 44 7.95 11.52 -21.51
CA TYR A 44 7.19 11.65 -20.27
C TYR A 44 5.83 10.96 -20.36
N GLN A 45 5.15 11.05 -21.51
CA GLN A 45 3.92 10.33 -21.76
C GLN A 45 4.14 8.81 -21.70
N THR A 46 5.17 8.28 -22.37
CA THR A 46 5.47 6.83 -22.34
C THR A 46 5.76 6.35 -20.91
N ARG A 47 6.50 7.14 -20.12
CA ARG A 47 6.79 6.83 -18.71
C ARG A 47 5.54 6.88 -17.84
N ALA A 48 4.71 7.91 -18.01
CA ALA A 48 3.45 8.06 -17.29
C ALA A 48 2.49 6.91 -17.62
N GLU A 49 2.36 6.55 -18.90
CA GLU A 49 1.57 5.40 -19.34
C GLU A 49 2.08 4.09 -18.75
N TYR A 50 3.40 3.88 -18.74
CA TYR A 50 4.00 2.69 -18.11
C TYR A 50 3.70 2.63 -16.61
N ALA A 51 3.87 3.74 -15.88
CA ALA A 51 3.57 3.81 -14.46
C ALA A 51 2.09 3.57 -14.18
N ALA A 52 1.20 4.23 -14.93
CA ALA A 52 -0.24 4.05 -14.86
C ALA A 52 -0.64 2.59 -15.09
N ARG A 53 -0.09 1.93 -16.12
CA ARG A 53 -0.32 0.49 -16.38
C ARG A 53 0.13 -0.38 -15.23
N ARG A 54 1.27 -0.07 -14.62
CA ARG A 54 1.81 -0.85 -13.50
C ARG A 54 0.97 -0.66 -12.23
N ILE A 55 0.47 0.55 -11.98
CA ILE A 55 -0.46 0.86 -10.90
C ILE A 55 -1.81 0.15 -11.11
N ALA A 56 -2.38 0.25 -12.31
CA ALA A 56 -3.65 -0.40 -12.65
C ALA A 56 -3.64 -1.93 -12.49
N ARG A 57 -2.47 -2.57 -12.61
CA ARG A 57 -2.29 -4.02 -12.39
C ARG A 57 -2.21 -4.43 -10.93
N MET A 58 -1.96 -3.50 -10.00
CA MET A 58 -1.72 -3.82 -8.59
C MET A 58 -2.89 -4.57 -7.91
N PRO A 59 -4.18 -4.23 -8.14
CA PRO A 59 -5.29 -4.98 -7.52
C PRO A 59 -5.32 -6.45 -7.95
N LYS A 60 -5.03 -6.75 -9.22
CA LYS A 60 -4.95 -8.12 -9.72
C LYS A 60 -3.80 -8.89 -9.06
N VAL A 61 -2.60 -8.32 -9.05
CA VAL A 61 -1.43 -8.92 -8.39
C VAL A 61 -1.71 -9.14 -6.91
N PHE A 62 -2.40 -8.20 -6.25
CA PHE A 62 -2.79 -8.31 -4.87
C PHE A 62 -3.78 -9.46 -4.63
N ALA A 63 -4.79 -9.62 -5.49
CA ALA A 63 -5.73 -10.74 -5.41
C ALA A 63 -5.05 -12.10 -5.56
N GLU A 64 -4.05 -12.21 -6.45
CA GLU A 64 -3.36 -13.47 -6.74
C GLU A 64 -2.29 -13.82 -5.69
N THR A 65 -1.56 -12.83 -5.19
CA THR A 65 -0.34 -13.06 -4.41
C THR A 65 -0.42 -12.55 -2.97
N ALA A 66 -1.51 -11.85 -2.63
CA ALA A 66 -1.70 -11.16 -1.36
C ALA A 66 -0.56 -10.16 -1.09
N GLN A 67 -0.04 -9.53 -2.15
CA GLN A 67 1.08 -8.59 -2.10
C GLN A 67 0.86 -7.41 -3.05
N ALA A 68 1.31 -6.24 -2.63
CA ALA A 68 1.40 -5.03 -3.44
C ALA A 68 2.69 -4.30 -3.05
N PRO A 69 3.19 -3.34 -3.85
CA PRO A 69 4.40 -2.57 -3.50
C PRO A 69 4.31 -1.90 -2.12
N PHE A 70 3.09 -1.62 -1.66
CA PHE A 70 2.80 -1.02 -0.36
C PHE A 70 2.16 -2.00 0.64
N VAL A 71 1.97 -3.30 0.31
CA VAL A 71 1.43 -4.33 1.22
C VAL A 71 2.31 -5.57 1.19
N HIS A 72 2.96 -5.87 2.31
CA HIS A 72 3.85 -7.02 2.44
C HIS A 72 3.08 -8.31 2.79
N ARG A 73 3.42 -9.44 2.14
CA ARG A 73 2.73 -10.74 2.33
C ARG A 73 2.60 -11.17 3.79
N ARG A 74 3.68 -10.98 4.56
CA ARG A 74 3.74 -11.36 5.98
C ARG A 74 2.67 -10.69 6.83
N LEU A 75 2.22 -9.49 6.44
CA LEU A 75 1.16 -8.79 7.17
C LEU A 75 -0.18 -9.54 7.07
N LEU A 76 -0.42 -10.23 5.96
CA LEU A 76 -1.63 -11.03 5.73
C LEU A 76 -1.48 -12.49 6.22
N GLN A 77 -0.24 -12.96 6.41
CA GLN A 77 0.08 -14.32 6.87
C GLN A 77 0.37 -14.41 8.38
N ALA A 78 0.48 -13.27 9.06
CA ALA A 78 0.71 -13.24 10.50
C ALA A 78 -0.45 -13.93 11.24
N ARG A 79 -0.10 -14.70 12.27
CA ARG A 79 -0.89 -15.82 12.81
C ARG A 79 -2.17 -15.43 13.57
N GLU A 80 -2.39 -14.16 13.89
CA GLU A 80 -3.46 -13.73 14.82
C GLU A 80 -4.75 -13.25 14.14
N SER A 81 -4.68 -12.60 12.98
CA SER A 81 -5.82 -12.32 12.08
C SER A 81 -5.38 -11.34 10.98
N LEU A 82 -6.03 -11.44 9.83
CA LEU A 82 -5.86 -10.47 8.76
C LEU A 82 -6.56 -9.15 9.13
N PRO A 83 -5.92 -7.96 9.02
CA PRO A 83 -6.60 -6.71 9.32
C PRO A 83 -7.88 -6.57 8.48
N PRO A 84 -9.04 -6.31 9.10
CA PRO A 84 -10.33 -6.31 8.40
C PRO A 84 -10.37 -5.44 7.13
N PRO A 85 -9.79 -4.22 7.10
CA PRO A 85 -9.75 -3.42 5.88
C PRO A 85 -9.03 -4.10 4.71
N LEU A 86 -7.94 -4.82 4.99
CA LEU A 86 -7.15 -5.50 3.96
C LEU A 86 -7.80 -6.81 3.52
N GLN A 87 -8.52 -7.48 4.41
CA GLN A 87 -9.36 -8.62 4.05
C GLN A 87 -10.46 -8.22 3.06
N ASP A 88 -11.17 -7.15 3.38
CA ASP A 88 -12.21 -6.62 2.50
C ASP A 88 -11.64 -6.11 1.18
N ALA A 89 -10.45 -5.49 1.20
CA ALA A 89 -9.76 -5.09 -0.02
C ALA A 89 -9.34 -6.30 -0.87
N LEU A 90 -8.84 -7.38 -0.26
CA LEU A 90 -8.49 -8.62 -0.96
C LEU A 90 -9.72 -9.24 -1.64
N ASN A 91 -10.83 -9.32 -0.91
CA ASN A 91 -12.10 -9.83 -1.41
C ASN A 91 -12.62 -8.98 -2.58
N ALA A 92 -12.57 -7.65 -2.46
CA ALA A 92 -12.97 -6.73 -3.52
C ALA A 92 -12.08 -6.83 -4.76
N CYS A 93 -10.76 -6.94 -4.59
CA CYS A 93 -9.81 -7.13 -5.68
C CYS A 93 -10.04 -8.46 -6.41
N ALA A 94 -10.29 -9.54 -5.67
CA ALA A 94 -10.62 -10.84 -6.24
C ALA A 94 -11.94 -10.78 -7.03
N LEU A 95 -13.01 -10.22 -6.43
CA LEU A 95 -14.29 -10.05 -7.10
C LEU A 95 -14.17 -9.18 -8.37
N TYR A 96 -13.34 -8.14 -8.32
CA TYR A 96 -13.03 -7.30 -9.47
C TYR A 96 -12.33 -8.07 -10.60
N CYS A 97 -11.46 -9.03 -10.28
CA CYS A 97 -10.85 -9.89 -11.29
C CYS A 97 -11.86 -10.85 -11.96
N LEU A 98 -12.98 -11.17 -11.29
CA LEU A 98 -14.09 -11.95 -11.85
C LEU A 98 -15.17 -11.08 -12.55
N LYS A 99 -14.92 -9.77 -12.68
CA LYS A 99 -15.83 -8.84 -13.35
C LYS A 99 -16.02 -9.23 -14.82
N ASN A 100 -17.26 -9.22 -15.26
CA ASN A 100 -17.69 -9.45 -16.64
C ASN A 100 -18.91 -8.55 -16.95
N PRO A 101 -19.37 -8.45 -18.21
CA PRO A 101 -20.45 -7.55 -18.57
C PRO A 101 -21.77 -7.75 -17.80
N HIS A 102 -22.04 -8.96 -17.30
CA HIS A 102 -23.28 -9.28 -16.58
C HIS A 102 -23.23 -8.85 -15.11
N ASN A 103 -22.07 -8.94 -14.47
CA ASN A 103 -21.92 -8.62 -13.04
C ASN A 103 -21.23 -7.27 -12.79
N GLN A 104 -20.75 -6.57 -13.83
CA GLN A 104 -19.97 -5.33 -13.72
C GLN A 104 -20.61 -4.31 -12.78
N ALA A 105 -21.88 -3.96 -12.98
CA ALA A 105 -22.56 -2.97 -12.14
C ALA A 105 -22.58 -3.36 -10.65
N LEU A 106 -22.75 -4.65 -10.35
CA LEU A 106 -22.75 -5.15 -8.97
C LEU A 106 -21.34 -5.11 -8.36
N VAL A 107 -20.32 -5.50 -9.12
CA VAL A 107 -18.91 -5.45 -8.68
C VAL A 107 -18.49 -4.02 -8.37
N LEU A 108 -18.79 -3.07 -9.28
CA LEU A 108 -18.42 -1.66 -9.11
C LEU A 108 -19.14 -1.03 -7.91
N ARG A 109 -20.43 -1.32 -7.73
CA ARG A 109 -21.19 -0.90 -6.54
C ARG A 109 -20.63 -1.48 -5.25
N ASN A 110 -20.14 -2.73 -5.28
CA ASN A 110 -19.50 -3.34 -4.12
C ASN A 110 -18.21 -2.60 -3.71
N ILE A 111 -17.39 -2.22 -4.70
CA ILE A 111 -16.16 -1.45 -4.47
C ILE A 111 -16.48 -0.08 -3.86
N GLU A 112 -17.45 0.62 -4.43
CA GLU A 112 -17.94 1.91 -3.91
C GLU A 112 -18.41 1.77 -2.46
N ALA A 113 -19.28 0.79 -2.19
CA ALA A 113 -19.81 0.56 -0.84
C ALA A 113 -18.70 0.23 0.17
N LYS A 114 -17.69 -0.56 -0.22
CA LYS A 114 -16.57 -0.92 0.66
C LYS A 114 -15.65 0.25 0.94
N ALA A 115 -15.35 1.07 -0.06
CA ALA A 115 -14.58 2.30 0.13
C ALA A 115 -15.31 3.26 1.08
N PHE A 116 -16.61 3.47 0.86
CA PHE A 116 -17.44 4.31 1.71
C PHE A 116 -17.51 3.79 3.16
N GLN A 117 -17.73 2.49 3.35
CA GLN A 117 -17.76 1.86 4.68
C GLN A 117 -16.44 2.05 5.43
N LEU A 118 -15.30 1.92 4.74
CA LEU A 118 -13.98 2.13 5.34
C LEU A 118 -13.78 3.58 5.80
N ILE A 119 -14.18 4.55 4.96
CA ILE A 119 -14.06 5.98 5.27
C ILE A 119 -14.96 6.36 6.45
N VAL A 120 -16.24 6.00 6.38
CA VAL A 120 -17.23 6.30 7.44
C VAL A 120 -16.89 5.57 8.74
N GLY A 121 -16.36 4.34 8.65
CA GLY A 121 -15.90 3.56 9.79
C GLY A 121 -14.62 4.12 10.44
N THR A 122 -13.95 5.08 9.80
CA THR A 122 -12.71 5.72 10.29
C THR A 122 -12.90 7.23 10.41
N PRO A 123 -13.84 7.72 11.27
CA PRO A 123 -14.15 9.15 11.37
C PRO A 123 -13.00 9.95 11.98
N ASP A 124 -12.19 9.31 12.85
CA ASP A 124 -11.03 9.93 13.47
C ASP A 124 -9.79 9.02 13.32
N PRO A 125 -8.91 9.29 12.33
CA PRO A 125 -7.68 8.52 12.14
C PRO A 125 -6.70 8.66 13.30
N LEU A 126 -6.88 9.65 14.20
CA LEU A 126 -6.05 9.79 15.40
C LEU A 126 -6.39 8.77 16.49
N ARG A 127 -7.55 8.12 16.44
CA ARG A 127 -7.92 7.11 17.45
C ARG A 127 -7.45 5.71 17.10
N LEU A 128 -7.15 5.46 15.83
CA LEU A 128 -6.63 4.17 15.38
C LEU A 128 -5.20 3.96 15.84
N SER A 129 -4.85 2.70 16.08
CA SER A 129 -3.45 2.31 16.23
C SER A 129 -2.69 2.59 14.93
N ARG A 130 -1.35 2.67 15.00
CA ARG A 130 -0.51 2.91 13.81
C ARG A 130 -0.67 1.81 12.76
N SER A 131 -0.77 0.55 13.20
CA SER A 131 -0.99 -0.60 12.33
C SER A 131 -2.37 -0.58 11.67
N ASP A 132 -3.42 -0.23 12.43
CA ASP A 132 -4.78 -0.20 11.89
C ASP A 132 -4.95 0.93 10.89
N LEU A 133 -4.40 2.12 11.18
CA LEU A 133 -4.40 3.24 10.25
C LEU A 133 -3.61 2.91 8.98
N LEU A 134 -2.48 2.22 9.11
CA LEU A 134 -1.71 1.75 7.95
C LEU A 134 -2.53 0.76 7.10
N ALA A 135 -3.18 -0.22 7.73
CA ALA A 135 -4.03 -1.19 7.03
C ALA A 135 -5.22 -0.51 6.31
N ALA A 136 -5.87 0.46 6.97
CA ALA A 136 -6.94 1.26 6.39
C ALA A 136 -6.43 2.10 5.19
N LEU A 137 -5.27 2.74 5.33
CA LEU A 137 -4.65 3.52 4.25
C LEU A 137 -4.31 2.64 3.03
N GLN A 138 -3.72 1.47 3.27
CA GLN A 138 -3.38 0.51 2.22
C GLN A 138 -4.63 -0.02 1.50
N ALA A 139 -5.70 -0.34 2.25
CA ALA A 139 -6.97 -0.76 1.69
C ALA A 139 -7.63 0.36 0.86
N LEU A 140 -7.66 1.60 1.38
CA LEU A 140 -8.19 2.75 0.66
C LEU A 140 -7.42 3.00 -0.64
N LEU A 141 -6.09 2.87 -0.62
CA LEU A 141 -5.27 3.01 -1.83
C LEU A 141 -5.64 1.97 -2.90
N LEU A 142 -5.90 0.72 -2.52
CA LEU A 142 -6.39 -0.30 -3.46
C LEU A 142 -7.77 0.07 -4.05
N TYR A 143 -8.69 0.58 -3.24
CA TYR A 143 -9.98 1.07 -3.73
C TYR A 143 -9.83 2.26 -4.68
N GLN A 144 -8.91 3.19 -4.41
CA GLN A 144 -8.63 4.29 -5.32
C GLN A 144 -8.08 3.80 -6.66
N ILE A 145 -7.16 2.84 -6.66
CA ILE A 145 -6.64 2.26 -7.90
C ILE A 145 -7.78 1.60 -8.69
N LEU A 146 -8.63 0.80 -8.04
CA LEU A 146 -9.78 0.19 -8.70
C LEU A 146 -10.70 1.25 -9.33
N ARG A 147 -11.04 2.30 -8.58
CA ARG A 147 -11.98 3.34 -9.03
C ARG A 147 -11.43 4.26 -10.12
N LEU A 148 -10.14 4.63 -10.06
CA LEU A 148 -9.51 5.51 -11.04
C LEU A 148 -9.30 4.83 -12.41
N PHE A 149 -8.93 3.54 -12.38
CA PHE A 149 -8.49 2.79 -13.56
C PHE A 149 -9.54 1.85 -14.16
N ASP A 150 -10.74 1.74 -13.58
CA ASP A 150 -11.82 0.91 -14.14
C ASP A 150 -12.35 1.42 -15.49
N GLY A 151 -12.39 2.74 -15.67
CA GLY A 151 -12.96 3.40 -16.85
C GLY A 151 -14.30 4.09 -16.55
N ASP A 152 -15.00 3.71 -15.49
CA ASP A 152 -16.24 4.37 -15.05
C ASP A 152 -15.99 5.80 -14.53
N ILE A 153 -16.67 6.77 -15.14
CA ILE A 153 -16.51 8.20 -14.83
C ILE A 153 -16.99 8.52 -13.40
N ARG A 154 -18.04 7.85 -12.91
CA ARG A 154 -18.60 8.09 -11.58
C ARG A 154 -17.65 7.57 -10.51
N LEU A 155 -17.09 6.38 -10.70
CA LEU A 155 -16.08 5.84 -9.78
C LEU A 155 -14.84 6.74 -9.73
N ARG A 156 -14.40 7.25 -10.89
CA ARG A 156 -13.28 8.20 -10.94
C ARG A 156 -13.57 9.47 -10.14
N ALA A 157 -14.72 10.09 -10.35
CA ALA A 157 -15.12 11.29 -9.60
C ALA A 157 -15.19 11.05 -8.08
N GLN A 158 -15.67 9.87 -7.65
CA GLN A 158 -15.66 9.48 -6.24
C GLN A 158 -14.25 9.30 -5.69
N ALA A 159 -13.35 8.69 -6.48
CA ALA A 159 -11.97 8.53 -6.07
C ALA A 159 -11.27 9.88 -5.89
N GLU A 160 -11.50 10.82 -6.81
CA GLU A 160 -11.00 12.20 -6.73
C GLU A 160 -11.57 12.92 -5.50
N ALA A 161 -12.87 12.78 -5.21
CA ALA A 161 -13.46 13.35 -4.00
C ALA A 161 -12.86 12.78 -2.71
N ASP A 162 -12.55 11.48 -2.70
CA ASP A 162 -11.95 10.78 -1.55
C ASP A 162 -10.42 10.98 -1.44
N GLU A 163 -9.77 11.63 -2.41
CA GLU A 163 -8.31 11.86 -2.41
C GLU A 163 -7.87 12.65 -1.17
N ALA A 164 -8.64 13.68 -0.80
CA ALA A 164 -8.36 14.50 0.38
C ALA A 164 -8.30 13.66 1.67
N THR A 165 -9.18 12.66 1.79
CA THR A 165 -9.22 11.72 2.92
C THR A 165 -7.97 10.84 2.94
N LEU A 166 -7.60 10.26 1.80
CA LEU A 166 -6.37 9.46 1.67
C LEU A 166 -5.12 10.25 2.09
N LEU A 167 -4.99 11.49 1.60
CA LEU A 167 -3.88 12.38 1.94
C LEU A 167 -3.90 12.77 3.42
N ALA A 168 -5.08 13.01 4.01
CA ALA A 168 -5.21 13.30 5.44
C ALA A 168 -4.71 12.14 6.31
N TRP A 169 -5.14 10.90 6.01
CA TRP A 169 -4.68 9.70 6.72
C TRP A 169 -3.17 9.49 6.59
N MET A 170 -2.62 9.72 5.39
CA MET A 170 -1.18 9.64 5.14
C MET A 170 -0.40 10.67 5.98
N ARG A 171 -0.86 11.92 6.06
CA ARG A 171 -0.22 12.96 6.89
C ARG A 171 -0.22 12.58 8.37
N VAL A 172 -1.34 12.08 8.87
CA VAL A 172 -1.46 11.61 10.26
C VAL A 172 -0.48 10.47 10.54
N LEU A 173 -0.43 9.47 9.66
CA LEU A 173 0.49 8.34 9.81
C LEU A 173 1.95 8.80 9.77
N ARG A 174 2.31 9.67 8.82
CA ARG A 174 3.66 10.22 8.69
C ARG A 174 4.10 10.98 9.94
N ALA A 175 3.24 11.85 10.47
CA ALA A 175 3.52 12.59 11.70
C ALA A 175 3.79 11.65 12.88
N ARG A 176 3.04 10.55 12.99
CA ARG A 176 3.21 9.52 14.03
C ARG A 176 4.49 8.71 13.86
N MET A 177 4.93 8.47 12.63
CA MET A 177 6.18 7.76 12.35
C MET A 177 7.40 8.60 12.76
N HIS A 178 7.37 9.91 12.52
CA HIS A 178 8.46 10.82 12.91
C HIS A 178 8.59 11.03 14.44
N GLN A 179 7.55 10.71 15.20
CA GLN A 179 7.60 10.72 16.67
C GLN A 179 8.27 9.46 17.26
N VAL A 180 8.56 8.46 16.43
CA VAL A 180 9.44 7.34 16.80
C VAL A 180 10.88 7.84 16.67
N GLY A 181 11.39 8.49 17.72
CA GLY A 181 12.81 8.83 17.84
C GLY A 181 13.71 7.59 17.74
N PRO A 182 15.03 7.77 17.54
CA PRO A 182 15.95 6.66 17.38
C PRO A 182 15.78 5.68 18.54
N VAL A 183 15.60 4.40 18.21
CA VAL A 183 15.71 3.32 19.20
C VAL A 183 17.08 3.48 19.84
N SER A 184 17.10 4.07 21.03
CA SER A 184 18.29 4.06 21.87
C SER A 184 18.58 2.58 22.09
N PRO A 185 19.76 2.05 21.69
CA PRO A 185 20.08 0.66 21.95
C PRO A 185 20.03 0.52 23.46
N ALA A 186 19.03 -0.22 23.95
CA ALA A 186 18.92 -0.54 25.35
C ALA A 186 20.26 -1.17 25.76
N LEU A 187 21.02 -0.45 26.59
CA LEU A 187 22.22 -0.99 27.20
C LEU A 187 21.82 -2.33 27.84
N PRO A 188 22.52 -3.43 27.56
CA PRO A 188 22.30 -4.66 28.32
C PRO A 188 22.49 -4.35 29.81
N PRO A 189 21.69 -4.97 30.71
CA PRO A 189 21.84 -4.74 32.14
C PRO A 189 23.29 -5.04 32.51
N ALA A 190 23.97 -4.05 33.09
CA ALA A 190 25.31 -4.21 33.62
C ALA A 190 25.34 -5.45 34.50
N LEU A 191 26.24 -6.37 34.18
CA LEU A 191 26.60 -7.51 35.01
C LEU A 191 26.81 -7.00 36.43
N SER A 192 25.81 -7.23 37.29
CA SER A 192 25.87 -6.90 38.70
C SER A 192 27.04 -7.68 39.29
N ALA A 193 27.92 -6.92 39.91
CA ALA A 193 29.19 -7.34 40.45
C ALA A 193 29.09 -8.64 41.26
N ALA A 194 30.11 -9.46 41.04
CA ALA A 194 30.57 -10.56 41.88
C ALA A 194 30.17 -10.44 43.36
N ALA A 195 29.27 -11.32 43.80
CA ALA A 195 29.15 -11.71 45.19
C ALA A 195 29.94 -13.01 45.39
N THR A 196 31.11 -12.88 46.02
CA THR A 196 31.98 -13.96 46.50
C THR A 196 31.20 -14.92 47.40
N PRO A 197 31.38 -16.26 47.30
CA PRO A 197 30.67 -17.19 48.15
C PRO A 197 31.36 -17.28 49.53
N SER A 198 30.64 -16.91 50.60
CA SER A 198 31.04 -17.23 51.97
C SER A 198 30.81 -18.71 52.25
N ARG A 199 31.94 -19.39 52.43
CA ARG A 199 32.14 -20.80 52.78
C ARG A 199 31.34 -21.20 54.03
N GLN A 200 30.44 -22.18 53.88
CA GLN A 200 29.81 -22.89 54.98
C GLN A 200 30.88 -23.66 55.78
N GLN A 201 30.95 -23.41 57.08
CA GLN A 201 31.57 -24.29 58.07
C GLN A 201 30.46 -25.12 58.70
N THR A 202 30.43 -26.41 58.38
CA THR A 202 29.67 -27.45 59.08
C THR A 202 30.68 -28.41 59.70
N THR A 203 30.76 -28.42 61.02
CA THR A 203 31.44 -29.45 61.83
C THR A 203 30.42 -30.54 62.23
N PRO A 204 30.83 -31.82 62.30
CA PRO A 204 29.91 -32.96 62.45
C PRO A 204 29.58 -33.28 63.93
N PRO A 205 28.53 -34.08 64.21
CA PRO A 205 28.25 -34.59 65.54
C PRO A 205 29.01 -35.90 65.84
N GLU A 206 29.16 -36.21 67.13
CA GLU A 206 29.62 -37.51 67.67
C GLU A 206 28.75 -38.70 67.23
#